data_AF-A0A2V9LM97-F1
#
_entry.id   AF-A0A2V9LM97-F1
#
_cell.length_a   1.000
_cell.length_b   1.000
_cell.length_c   1.000
_cell.angle_alpha   90.00
_cell.angle_beta   90.00
_cell.angle_gamma   90.00
#
_symmetry.space_group_name_H-M   'P 1'
#
loop_
_entity.id
_entity.type
_entity.pdbx_description
1 polymer ?
#
loop_
_entity_poly.entity_id
_entity_poly.type
_entity_poly.pdbx_seq_one_letter_code
_entity_poly.pdbx_strand_id
1 'polypeptide(L)'
;MARKGDGIYKRGKTWRLDIVIHGKRHQLTLGKNISRSVAAELAQIERAKILRGEAGIGRKPRDITFDKAAADFLKASEANTRPNTIRGYRQHLDALAETFGQRKLSEISPFLIEKHKARRISEAPVAFNRELGTLKTLINWSIDKDKFEGANPCRKVKKVKESSGRERFLEPEEEERLLAACSEPLRTILMS
;
A
#
# COMPACT_ATOMS: atom_id res chain seq x y z
N MET A 1 3.74 15.48 -41.84
CA MET A 1 4.88 14.56 -42.01
C MET A 1 5.79 14.63 -40.79
N ALA A 2 6.05 13.50 -40.12
CA ALA A 2 7.07 13.43 -39.08
C ALA A 2 8.43 13.75 -39.72
N ARG A 3 9.22 14.64 -39.10
CA ARG A 3 10.48 15.09 -39.70
C ARG A 3 11.55 14.02 -39.50
N LYS A 4 12.23 13.60 -40.58
CA LYS A 4 13.38 12.67 -40.49
C LYS A 4 14.49 13.27 -39.62
N GLY A 5 15.13 12.44 -38.78
CA GLY A 5 16.22 12.82 -37.86
C GLY A 5 15.80 12.94 -36.39
N ASP A 6 16.53 13.73 -35.60
CA ASP A 6 16.32 13.92 -34.16
C ASP A 6 14.98 14.61 -33.81
N GLY A 7 14.15 14.93 -34.81
CA GLY A 7 12.80 15.47 -34.61
C GLY A 7 12.78 16.87 -33.98
N ILE A 8 13.95 17.47 -33.76
CA ILE A 8 14.10 18.81 -33.19
C ILE A 8 14.12 19.86 -34.30
N TYR A 9 13.49 21.00 -34.04
CA TYR A 9 13.55 22.15 -34.94
C TYR A 9 13.47 23.46 -34.16
N LYS A 10 14.02 24.52 -34.75
CA LYS A 10 13.99 25.86 -34.18
C LYS A 10 12.86 26.67 -34.80
N ARG A 11 12.03 27.31 -33.97
CA ARG A 11 11.01 28.28 -34.38
C ARG A 11 11.30 29.60 -33.65
N GLY A 12 11.78 30.60 -34.39
CA GLY A 12 12.30 31.84 -33.80
C GLY A 12 13.48 31.56 -32.86
N LYS A 13 13.31 31.89 -31.57
CA LYS A 13 14.31 31.65 -30.52
C LYS A 13 14.10 30.35 -29.74
N THR A 14 13.12 29.53 -30.11
CA THR A 14 12.69 28.38 -29.32
C THR A 14 12.93 27.07 -30.06
N TRP A 15 13.52 26.09 -29.39
CA TRP A 15 13.66 24.72 -29.87
C TRP A 15 12.43 23.89 -29.49
N ARG A 16 11.95 23.08 -30.43
CA ARG A 16 10.81 22.18 -30.27
C ARG A 16 11.16 20.78 -30.75
N LEU A 17 10.53 19.80 -30.12
CA LEU A 17 10.54 18.38 -30.49
C LEU A 17 9.20 18.03 -31.13
N ASP A 18 9.23 17.36 -32.27
CA ASP A 18 8.05 16.83 -32.97
C ASP A 18 8.36 15.44 -33.50
N ILE A 19 7.83 14.44 -32.82
CA ILE A 19 8.09 13.02 -33.07
C ILE A 19 6.79 12.23 -33.05
N VAL A 20 6.80 11.09 -33.73
CA VAL A 20 5.70 10.13 -33.67
C VAL A 20 6.26 8.84 -33.07
N ILE A 21 5.68 8.38 -31.97
CA ILE A 21 6.02 7.11 -31.31
C ILE A 21 4.71 6.31 -31.22
N HIS A 22 4.73 5.04 -31.65
CA HIS A 22 3.57 4.14 -31.68
C HIS A 22 2.28 4.76 -32.26
N GLY A 23 2.40 5.52 -33.35
CA GLY A 23 1.26 6.18 -34.02
C GLY A 23 0.75 7.45 -33.33
N LYS A 24 1.27 7.81 -32.15
CA LYS A 24 0.93 9.04 -31.44
C LYS A 24 1.98 10.13 -31.66
N ARG A 25 1.53 11.32 -32.05
CA ARG A 25 2.39 12.49 -32.24
C ARG A 25 2.61 13.23 -30.92
N HIS A 26 3.87 13.50 -30.59
CA HIS A 26 4.29 14.24 -29.41
C HIS A 26 4.98 15.53 -29.85
N GLN A 27 4.46 16.67 -29.39
CA GLN A 27 5.01 17.99 -29.68
C GLN A 27 5.35 18.72 -28.39
N LEU A 28 6.64 18.92 -28.14
CA LEU A 28 7.16 19.48 -26.89
C LEU A 28 8.07 20.69 -27.17
N THR A 29 8.12 21.61 -26.22
CA THR A 29 9.08 22.72 -26.25
C THR A 29 10.29 22.35 -25.41
N LEU A 30 11.48 22.41 -26.01
CA LEU A 30 12.74 22.01 -25.36
C LEU A 30 13.39 23.18 -24.61
N GLY A 31 13.25 24.40 -25.13
CA GLY A 31 13.78 25.59 -24.48
C GLY A 31 13.96 26.77 -25.42
N LYS A 32 14.21 27.96 -24.87
CA LYS A 32 14.43 29.21 -25.59
C LYS A 32 15.89 29.64 -25.46
N ASN A 33 16.48 30.19 -26.52
CA ASN A 33 17.86 30.68 -26.56
C ASN A 33 18.94 29.65 -26.18
N ILE A 34 18.68 28.35 -26.37
CA ILE A 34 19.66 27.28 -26.13
C ILE A 34 20.38 26.87 -27.43
N SER A 35 21.57 26.30 -27.29
CA SER A 35 22.32 25.74 -28.42
C SER A 35 21.62 24.50 -28.98
N ARG A 36 21.94 24.14 -30.23
CA ARG A 36 21.41 22.90 -30.85
C ARG A 36 21.80 21.65 -30.06
N SER A 37 23.00 21.63 -29.48
CA SER A 37 23.51 20.51 -28.68
C SER A 37 22.65 20.30 -27.43
N VAL A 38 22.40 21.38 -26.67
CA VAL A 38 21.54 21.33 -25.48
C VAL A 38 20.11 20.93 -25.84
N ALA A 39 19.58 21.43 -26.97
CA ALA A 39 18.28 21.01 -27.46
C ALA A 39 18.24 19.51 -27.83
N ALA A 40 19.31 18.96 -28.38
CA ALA A 40 19.41 17.54 -28.71
C ALA A 40 19.45 16.66 -27.45
N GLU A 41 20.22 17.05 -26.43
CA GLU A 41 20.24 16.37 -25.12
C GLU A 41 18.85 16.35 -24.47
N LEU A 42 18.17 17.49 -24.41
CA LEU A 42 16.83 17.60 -23.87
C LEU A 42 15.83 16.75 -24.67
N ALA A 43 15.98 16.70 -26.00
CA ALA A 43 15.14 15.86 -26.85
C ALA A 43 15.35 14.36 -26.59
N GLN A 44 16.58 13.93 -26.31
CA GLN A 44 16.86 12.54 -25.91
C GLN A 44 16.21 12.19 -24.57
N ILE A 45 16.27 13.10 -23.59
CA ILE A 45 15.61 12.92 -22.29
C ILE A 45 14.09 12.79 -22.47
N GLU A 46 13.47 13.69 -23.23
CA GLU A 46 12.01 13.66 -23.46
C GLU A 46 11.58 12.44 -24.27
N ARG A 47 12.34 12.04 -25.29
CA ARG A 47 12.12 10.78 -26.02
C ARG A 47 12.18 9.58 -25.10
N ALA A 48 13.22 9.50 -24.26
CA ALA A 48 13.37 8.43 -23.29
C ALA A 48 12.19 8.39 -22.31
N LYS A 49 11.69 9.55 -21.85
CA LYS A 49 10.49 9.65 -21.00
C LYS A 49 9.22 9.16 -21.70
N ILE A 50 9.00 9.54 -22.97
CA ILE A 50 7.82 9.12 -23.73
C ILE A 50 7.87 7.62 -24.01
N LEU A 51 9.00 7.11 -24.49
CA LEU A 51 9.20 5.67 -24.70
C LEU A 51 9.02 4.87 -23.41
N ARG A 52 9.55 5.39 -22.29
CA ARG A 52 9.33 4.83 -20.95
C ARG A 52 7.87 4.85 -20.55
N GLY A 53 7.17 5.97 -20.72
CA GLY A 53 5.75 6.09 -20.39
C GLY A 53 4.86 5.19 -21.23
N GLU A 54 5.12 5.06 -22.53
CA GLU A 54 4.36 4.23 -23.47
C GLU A 54 4.69 2.74 -23.36
N ALA A 55 5.93 2.37 -23.01
CA ALA A 55 6.29 1.00 -22.65
C ALA A 55 5.81 0.60 -21.24
N GLY A 56 5.15 1.50 -20.50
CA GLY A 56 4.78 1.29 -19.09
C GLY A 56 5.98 1.32 -18.11
N ILE A 57 7.18 1.56 -18.61
CA ILE A 57 8.45 1.69 -17.86
C ILE A 57 8.61 3.14 -17.39
N GLY A 58 7.61 3.71 -16.74
CA GLY A 58 7.59 5.12 -16.34
C GLY A 58 6.71 5.32 -15.11
N ARG A 59 7.25 4.94 -13.94
CA ARG A 59 6.52 4.85 -12.68
C ARG A 59 5.89 6.20 -12.31
N LYS A 60 4.54 6.23 -12.23
CA LYS A 60 3.76 7.30 -11.58
C LYS A 60 4.21 7.45 -10.11
N PRO A 61 4.01 8.61 -9.46
CA PRO A 61 4.51 8.88 -8.11
C PRO A 61 4.22 7.71 -7.16
N ARG A 62 5.30 7.12 -6.63
CA ARG A 62 5.33 5.93 -5.76
C ARG A 62 4.96 6.27 -4.31
N ASP A 63 3.98 7.16 -4.16
CA ASP A 63 3.67 7.72 -2.85
C ASP A 63 2.22 8.19 -2.77
N ILE A 64 1.33 7.20 -2.75
CA ILE A 64 -0.09 7.41 -2.49
C ILE A 64 -0.35 7.61 -0.98
N THR A 65 -1.53 8.12 -0.64
CA THR A 65 -1.97 8.20 0.75
C THR A 65 -2.30 6.82 1.32
N PHE A 66 -2.25 6.69 2.64
CA PHE A 66 -2.64 5.46 3.34
C PHE A 66 -4.08 5.05 2.98
N ASP A 67 -5.04 5.98 3.02
CA ASP A 67 -6.45 5.67 2.71
C ASP A 67 -6.62 5.10 1.30
N LYS A 68 -5.90 5.67 0.33
CA LYS A 68 -5.93 5.18 -1.05
C LYS A 68 -5.28 3.78 -1.15
N ALA A 69 -4.16 3.58 -0.47
CA ALA A 69 -3.49 2.28 -0.43
C ALA A 69 -4.40 1.21 0.19
N ALA A 70 -5.05 1.54 1.30
CA ALA A 70 -5.98 0.67 2.02
C ALA A 70 -7.18 0.27 1.13
N ALA A 71 -7.80 1.23 0.46
CA ALA A 71 -8.92 0.98 -0.45
C ALA A 71 -8.51 0.09 -1.63
N ASP A 72 -7.38 0.39 -2.28
CA ASP A 72 -6.88 -0.41 -3.40
C ASP A 72 -6.50 -1.84 -2.95
N PHE A 73 -5.93 -1.99 -1.75
CA PHE A 73 -5.57 -3.27 -1.16
C PHE A 73 -6.78 -4.13 -0.83
N LEU A 74 -7.83 -3.55 -0.22
CA LEU A 74 -9.06 -4.27 0.08
C LEU A 74 -9.71 -4.79 -1.20
N LYS A 75 -9.85 -3.91 -2.22
CA LYS A 75 -10.39 -4.29 -3.53
C LYS A 75 -9.60 -5.41 -4.20
N ALA A 76 -8.28 -5.38 -4.10
CA ALA A 76 -7.43 -6.45 -4.66
C ALA A 76 -7.52 -7.75 -3.86
N SER A 77 -7.78 -7.67 -2.55
CA SER A 77 -7.82 -8.83 -1.66
C SER A 77 -9.14 -9.58 -1.72
N GLU A 78 -10.25 -8.89 -2.02
CA GLU A 78 -11.60 -9.48 -2.08
C GLU A 78 -11.72 -10.70 -2.99
N ALA A 79 -10.98 -10.74 -4.10
CA ALA A 79 -11.04 -11.85 -5.06
C ALA A 79 -10.43 -13.16 -4.52
N ASN A 80 -9.43 -13.08 -3.63
CA ASN A 80 -8.59 -14.21 -3.25
C ASN A 80 -8.61 -14.53 -1.75
N THR A 81 -9.43 -13.81 -0.98
CA THR A 81 -9.39 -13.84 0.49
C THR A 81 -10.78 -14.12 1.04
N ARG A 82 -10.85 -14.94 2.10
CA ARG A 82 -12.12 -15.28 2.75
C ARG A 82 -12.83 -14.02 3.29
N PRO A 83 -14.17 -13.93 3.21
CA PRO A 83 -14.92 -12.76 3.66
C PRO A 83 -14.64 -12.33 5.11
N ASN A 84 -14.49 -13.30 6.03
CA ASN A 84 -14.14 -13.01 7.42
C ASN A 84 -12.77 -12.34 7.57
N THR A 85 -11.80 -12.69 6.73
CA THR A 85 -10.47 -12.08 6.74
C THR A 85 -10.53 -10.66 6.17
N ILE A 86 -11.32 -10.41 5.12
CA ILE A 86 -11.57 -9.06 4.59
C ILE A 86 -12.22 -8.17 5.66
N ARG A 87 -13.18 -8.70 6.42
CA ARG A 87 -13.80 -7.98 7.53
C ARG A 87 -12.74 -7.57 8.58
N GLY A 88 -11.85 -8.49 8.95
CA GLY A 88 -10.73 -8.21 9.85
C GLY A 88 -9.81 -7.11 9.30
N TYR A 89 -9.39 -7.22 8.02
CA TYR A 89 -8.58 -6.18 7.38
C TYR A 89 -9.26 -4.81 7.40
N ARG A 90 -10.55 -4.73 7.12
CA ARG A 90 -11.29 -3.46 7.18
C ARG A 90 -11.21 -2.85 8.58
N GLN A 91 -11.53 -3.63 9.63
CA GLN A 91 -11.44 -3.17 11.02
C GLN A 91 -10.04 -2.67 11.40
N HIS A 92 -9.00 -3.39 10.97
CA HIS A 92 -7.62 -3.00 11.24
C HIS A 92 -7.22 -1.73 10.49
N LEU A 93 -7.61 -1.59 9.22
CA LEU A 93 -7.30 -0.44 8.38
C LEU A 93 -8.03 0.82 8.86
N ASP A 94 -9.28 0.68 9.33
CA ASP A 94 -10.05 1.79 9.90
C ASP A 94 -9.36 2.34 11.17
N ALA A 95 -8.92 1.46 12.08
CA ALA A 95 -8.18 1.86 13.27
C ALA A 95 -6.84 2.55 12.92
N LEU A 96 -6.13 2.04 11.91
CA LEU A 96 -4.88 2.63 11.41
C LEU A 96 -5.12 4.00 10.74
N ALA A 97 -6.25 4.18 10.04
CA ALA A 97 -6.60 5.41 9.35
C ALA A 97 -6.71 6.61 10.30
N GLU A 98 -7.10 6.40 11.56
CA GLU A 98 -7.10 7.46 12.58
C GLU A 98 -5.72 8.10 12.80
N THR A 99 -4.63 7.36 12.57
CA THR A 99 -3.26 7.88 12.71
C THR A 99 -2.62 8.22 11.37
N PHE A 100 -2.93 7.46 10.32
CA PHE A 100 -2.23 7.51 9.04
C PHE A 100 -3.06 8.05 7.86
N GLY A 101 -4.39 8.16 7.95
CA GLY A 101 -5.30 8.18 6.80
C GLY A 101 -4.86 9.02 5.59
N GLN A 102 -4.72 10.33 5.81
CA GLN A 102 -4.34 11.27 4.74
C GLN A 102 -2.82 11.41 4.54
N ARG A 103 -2.01 10.76 5.38
CA ARG A 103 -0.56 10.76 5.23
C ARG A 103 -0.15 9.94 4.03
N LYS A 104 0.95 10.33 3.41
CA LYS A 104 1.57 9.53 2.35
C LYS A 104 2.25 8.30 2.94
N LEU A 105 2.38 7.23 2.16
CA LEU A 105 3.07 6.02 2.61
C LEU A 105 4.54 6.29 2.98
N SER A 106 5.21 7.25 2.32
CA SER A 106 6.57 7.70 2.66
C SER A 106 6.69 8.39 4.02
N GLU A 107 5.59 8.97 4.52
CA GLU A 107 5.57 9.66 5.81
C GLU A 107 5.37 8.67 6.96
N ILE A 108 4.98 7.42 6.67
CA ILE A 108 4.83 6.37 7.67
C ILE A 108 6.22 5.94 8.14
N SER A 109 6.59 6.40 9.33
CA SER A 109 7.85 6.07 9.98
C SER A 109 7.63 5.13 11.18
N PRO A 110 8.67 4.40 11.62
CA PRO A 110 8.60 3.62 12.87
C PRO A 110 8.14 4.45 14.06
N PHE A 111 8.51 5.75 14.10
CA PHE A 111 8.08 6.69 15.14
C PHE A 111 6.55 6.86 15.16
N LEU A 112 5.91 7.04 14.00
CA LEU A 112 4.44 7.16 13.96
C LEU A 112 3.75 5.85 14.32
N ILE A 113 4.36 4.70 14.00
CA ILE A 113 3.82 3.39 14.39
C ILE A 113 3.93 3.20 15.91
N GLU A 114 5.03 3.58 16.55
CA GLU A 114 5.15 3.54 18.01
C GLU A 114 4.19 4.54 18.68
N LYS A 115 3.92 5.70 18.06
CA LYS A 115 2.86 6.62 18.53
C LYS A 115 1.48 5.98 18.47
N HIS A 116 1.15 5.31 17.37
CA HIS A 116 -0.09 4.56 17.23
C HIS A 116 -0.20 3.45 18.30
N LYS A 117 0.91 2.71 18.50
CA LYS A 117 1.01 1.67 19.52
C LYS A 117 0.76 2.20 20.93
N ALA A 118 1.37 3.33 21.30
CA ALA A 118 1.18 3.92 22.63
C ALA A 118 -0.30 4.20 22.93
N ARG A 119 -1.05 4.67 21.93
CA ARG A 119 -2.50 4.87 22.04
C ARG A 119 -3.27 3.55 22.16
N ARG A 120 -2.88 2.52 21.40
CA ARG A 120 -3.61 1.23 21.38
C ARG A 120 -3.30 0.32 22.57
N ILE A 121 -2.15 0.47 23.22
CA ILE A 121 -1.78 -0.37 24.38
C ILE A 121 -2.75 -0.21 25.55
N SER A 122 -3.29 1.00 25.78
CA SER A 122 -4.26 1.23 26.87
C SER A 122 -5.65 0.64 26.59
N GLU A 123 -6.00 0.46 25.32
CA GLU A 123 -7.34 0.04 24.91
C GLU A 123 -7.39 -1.45 24.52
N ALA A 124 -6.45 -1.87 23.67
CA ALA A 124 -6.50 -3.15 22.98
C ALA A 124 -5.10 -3.60 22.49
N PRO A 125 -4.22 -4.08 23.40
CA PRO A 125 -2.84 -4.47 23.06
C PRO A 125 -2.76 -5.62 22.03
N VAL A 126 -3.69 -6.58 22.09
CA VAL A 126 -3.76 -7.69 21.11
C VAL A 126 -4.25 -7.18 19.75
N ALA A 127 -5.18 -6.23 19.73
CA ALA A 127 -5.67 -5.64 18.48
C ALA A 127 -4.54 -4.89 17.75
N PHE A 128 -3.68 -4.17 18.49
CA PHE A 128 -2.49 -3.54 17.91
C PHE A 128 -1.59 -4.54 17.17
N ASN A 129 -1.35 -5.74 17.72
CA ASN A 129 -0.53 -6.74 17.04
C ASN A 129 -1.15 -7.19 15.70
N ARG A 130 -2.48 -7.25 15.62
CA ARG A 130 -3.22 -7.57 14.40
C ARG A 130 -3.22 -6.41 13.41
N GLU A 131 -3.35 -5.18 13.89
CA GLU A 131 -3.20 -3.95 13.11
C GLU A 131 -1.80 -3.83 12.50
N LEU A 132 -0.75 -4.04 13.31
CA LEU A 132 0.64 -4.05 12.85
C LEU A 132 0.90 -5.12 11.79
N GLY A 133 0.31 -6.31 11.97
CA GLY A 133 0.35 -7.38 10.96
C GLY A 133 -0.29 -6.95 9.63
N THR A 134 -1.46 -6.31 9.71
CA THR A 134 -2.18 -5.81 8.52
C THR A 134 -1.42 -4.68 7.83
N LEU A 135 -0.87 -3.72 8.60
CA LEU A 135 -0.04 -2.64 8.07
C LEU A 135 1.20 -3.17 7.35
N LYS A 136 1.85 -4.20 7.92
CA LYS A 136 2.99 -4.86 7.28
C LYS A 136 2.61 -5.45 5.92
N THR A 137 1.47 -6.15 5.86
CA THR A 137 0.94 -6.74 4.61
C THR A 137 0.58 -5.66 3.58
N LEU A 138 -0.11 -4.61 4.00
CA LEU A 138 -0.48 -3.48 3.15
C LEU A 138 0.75 -2.82 2.50
N ILE A 139 1.78 -2.53 3.29
CA ILE A 139 2.99 -1.85 2.79
C ILE A 139 3.76 -2.78 1.85
N ASN A 140 3.89 -4.07 2.16
CA ASN A 140 4.53 -5.02 1.24
C ASN A 140 3.76 -5.12 -0.08
N TRP A 141 2.44 -5.25 -0.02
CA TRP A 141 1.59 -5.24 -1.22
C TRP A 141 1.75 -3.93 -2.02
N SER A 142 1.89 -2.80 -1.33
CA SER A 142 2.11 -1.50 -1.97
C SER A 142 3.48 -1.42 -2.65
N ILE A 143 4.51 -2.07 -2.09
CA ILE A 143 5.83 -2.22 -2.75
C ILE A 143 5.69 -3.08 -4.00
N ASP A 144 5.04 -4.24 -3.89
CA ASP A 144 4.85 -5.19 -5.00
C ASP A 144 4.03 -4.58 -6.16
N LYS A 145 3.14 -3.64 -5.86
CA LYS A 145 2.31 -2.92 -6.85
C LYS A 145 2.91 -1.57 -7.28
N ASP A 146 4.18 -1.30 -6.95
CA ASP A 146 4.86 -0.04 -7.27
C ASP A 146 4.15 1.24 -6.75
N LYS A 147 3.34 1.10 -5.69
CA LYS A 147 2.59 2.18 -5.02
C LYS A 147 3.39 2.85 -3.91
N PHE A 148 4.45 2.19 -3.42
CA PHE A 148 5.37 2.67 -2.40
C PHE A 148 6.81 2.31 -2.76
N GLU A 149 7.76 3.18 -2.46
CA GLU A 149 9.19 2.90 -2.58
C GLU A 149 9.88 3.00 -1.24
N GLY A 150 10.65 1.97 -0.89
CA GLY A 150 11.47 1.95 0.29
C GLY A 150 11.32 0.66 1.09
N ALA A 151 11.95 0.65 2.26
CA ALA A 151 11.82 -0.46 3.20
C ALA A 151 10.54 -0.32 4.02
N ASN A 152 9.89 -1.45 4.32
CA ASN A 152 8.72 -1.46 5.18
C ASN A 152 9.08 -0.99 6.61
N PRO A 153 8.52 0.14 7.09
CA PRO A 153 8.85 0.72 8.39
C PRO A 153 8.43 -0.19 9.56
N CYS A 154 7.46 -1.09 9.36
CA CYS A 154 6.97 -2.02 10.38
C CYS A 154 8.05 -3.03 10.82
N ARG A 155 9.09 -3.27 10.01
CA ARG A 155 10.16 -4.23 10.34
C ARG A 155 10.90 -3.87 11.63
N LYS A 156 10.95 -2.58 12.00
CA LYS A 156 11.66 -2.09 13.18
C LYS A 156 10.80 -2.04 14.45
N VAL A 157 9.49 -2.30 14.33
CA VAL A 157 8.52 -2.16 15.42
C VAL A 157 8.28 -3.52 16.07
N LYS A 158 8.43 -3.58 17.40
CA LYS A 158 8.18 -4.81 18.16
C LYS A 158 6.70 -4.93 18.52
N LYS A 159 6.18 -6.15 18.39
CA LYS A 159 4.86 -6.55 18.89
C LYS A 159 4.77 -6.36 20.41
N VAL A 160 3.56 -6.13 20.89
CA VAL A 160 3.25 -6.13 22.32
C VAL A 160 3.23 -7.58 22.80
N LYS A 161 3.72 -7.83 24.02
CA LYS A 161 3.63 -9.15 24.65
C LYS A 161 2.16 -9.48 24.89
N GLU A 162 1.69 -10.55 24.27
CA GLU A 162 0.35 -11.05 24.53
C GLU A 162 0.34 -11.70 25.91
N SER A 163 -0.71 -11.46 26.70
CA SER A 163 -0.95 -12.27 27.90
C SER A 163 -1.13 -13.73 27.47
N SER A 164 -0.84 -14.68 28.34
CA SER A 164 -0.98 -16.13 28.11
C SER A 164 -2.41 -16.60 27.85
N GLY A 165 -3.31 -15.68 27.48
CA GLY A 165 -4.72 -15.93 27.27
C GLY A 165 -5.46 -16.12 28.58
N ARG A 166 -6.78 -16.28 28.41
CA ARG A 166 -7.71 -16.81 29.41
C ARG A 166 -7.95 -18.29 29.11
N GLU A 167 -6.94 -18.98 28.58
CA GLU A 167 -7.03 -20.41 28.30
C GLU A 167 -7.02 -21.15 29.63
N ARG A 168 -8.22 -21.55 30.04
CA ARG A 168 -8.48 -22.33 31.23
C ARG A 168 -9.32 -23.52 30.79
N PHE A 169 -8.86 -24.71 31.13
CA PHE A 169 -9.64 -25.93 30.95
C PHE A 169 -10.66 -26.04 32.09
N LEU A 170 -11.78 -26.73 31.82
CA LEU A 170 -12.71 -27.09 32.89
C LEU A 170 -12.05 -28.16 33.75
N GLU A 171 -12.13 -28.01 35.07
CA GLU A 171 -11.84 -29.13 35.98
C GLU A 171 -12.98 -30.16 35.89
N PRO A 172 -12.75 -31.44 36.26
CA PRO A 172 -13.77 -32.49 36.16
C PRO A 172 -15.09 -32.11 36.84
N GLU A 173 -15.04 -31.45 38.00
CA GLU A 173 -16.23 -31.01 38.73
C GLU A 173 -16.96 -29.84 38.04
N GLU A 174 -16.27 -29.05 37.23
CA GLU A 174 -16.87 -27.99 36.43
C GLU A 174 -17.51 -28.53 35.17
N GLU A 175 -16.91 -29.55 34.56
CA GLU A 175 -17.47 -30.28 33.44
C GLU A 175 -18.78 -30.96 33.85
N GLU A 176 -18.82 -31.65 34.99
CA GLU A 176 -20.04 -32.27 35.52
C GLU A 176 -21.15 -31.23 35.75
N ARG A 177 -20.82 -30.08 36.37
CA ARG A 177 -21.77 -28.99 36.59
C ARG A 177 -22.27 -28.38 35.28
N LEU A 178 -21.42 -28.27 34.27
CA LEU A 178 -21.80 -27.80 32.94
C LEU A 178 -22.77 -28.78 32.29
N LEU A 179 -22.46 -30.07 32.28
CA LEU A 179 -23.30 -31.12 31.69
C LEU A 179 -24.67 -31.23 32.38
N ALA A 180 -24.71 -31.04 33.70
CA ALA A 180 -25.97 -31.03 34.46
C ALA A 180 -26.85 -29.80 34.17
N ALA A 181 -26.25 -28.67 33.81
CA ALA A 181 -26.95 -27.43 33.48
C ALA A 181 -27.43 -27.38 32.02
N CYS A 182 -26.90 -28.23 31.13
CA CYS A 182 -27.27 -28.27 29.72
C CYS A 182 -28.55 -29.08 29.49
N SER A 183 -29.49 -28.53 28.72
CA SER A 183 -30.62 -29.26 28.15
C SER A 183 -30.26 -29.96 26.84
N GLU A 184 -31.08 -30.91 26.40
CA GLU A 184 -30.92 -31.50 25.08
C GLU A 184 -31.23 -30.48 23.96
N PRO A 185 -30.47 -30.46 22.85
CA PRO A 185 -29.42 -31.43 22.45
C PRO A 185 -27.98 -31.04 22.86
N LEU A 186 -27.81 -29.93 23.59
CA LEU A 186 -26.47 -29.39 23.92
C LEU A 186 -25.66 -30.38 24.76
N ARG A 187 -26.32 -31.07 25.69
CA ARG A 187 -25.68 -32.10 26.51
C ARG A 187 -25.11 -33.23 25.65
N THR A 188 -25.90 -33.76 24.72
CA THR A 188 -25.45 -34.81 23.80
C THR A 188 -24.28 -34.35 22.92
N ILE A 189 -24.31 -33.11 22.42
CA ILE A 189 -23.23 -32.53 21.58
C ILE A 189 -21.91 -32.39 22.36
N LEU A 190 -21.98 -32.07 23.66
CA LEU A 190 -20.78 -31.93 24.49
C LEU A 190 -20.17 -33.28 24.87
N MET A 191 -20.95 -34.37 24.85
CA MET A 191 -20.52 -35.73 25.19
C MET A 191 -20.10 -36.57 23.96
N SER A 192 -20.32 -36.09 22.74
CA SER A 192 -20.01 -36.79 21.47
C SER A 192 -18.61 -36.49 20.96
#